data_AF-A0A4R1KTU7-F1
#
_entry.id   AF-A0A4R1KTU7-F1
#
_cell.length_a   1.000
_cell.length_b   1.000
_cell.length_c   1.000
_cell.angle_alpha   90.00
_cell.angle_beta   90.00
_cell.angle_gamma   90.00
#
_symmetry.space_group_name_H-M   'P 1'
#
loop_
_entity.id
_entity.type
_entity.pdbx_description
1 polymer ?
#
loop_
_entity_poly.entity_id
_entity_poly.type
_entity_poly.pdbx_seq_one_letter_code
_entity_poly.pdbx_strand_id
1 'polypeptide(L)'
;MAKIIKCSKCGTYNKNKDYCDNCGALISYKKKREQRIEEEKTIRFEKAKKKPPNFIEKLRAHQNLAYRILGWILYSGFAVVSAIGAFIAWLVFAIAAG
;
A
#
# COMPACT_ATOMS: atom_id res chain seq x y z
N MET A 1 44.05 -8.47 15.32
CA MET A 1 44.12 -7.38 14.33
C MET A 1 43.29 -6.20 14.81
N ALA A 2 43.88 -5.03 15.03
CA ALA A 2 43.15 -3.85 15.48
C ALA A 2 42.44 -3.19 14.28
N LYS A 3 41.11 -3.12 14.29
CA LYS A 3 40.34 -2.45 13.24
C LYS A 3 40.22 -0.97 13.59
N ILE A 4 40.90 -0.13 12.83
CA ILE A 4 40.76 1.33 12.92
C ILE A 4 39.54 1.69 12.07
N ILE A 5 38.53 2.28 12.70
CA ILE A 5 37.28 2.66 12.04
C ILE A 5 37.10 4.17 12.16
N LYS A 6 36.96 4.82 11.01
CA LYS A 6 36.69 6.26 10.93
C LYS A 6 35.21 6.50 11.20
N CYS A 7 34.90 7.42 12.12
CA CYS A 7 33.52 7.83 12.36
C CYS A 7 32.99 8.65 11.17
N SER A 8 31.85 8.26 10.58
CA SER A 8 31.20 9.04 9.50
C SER A 8 30.64 10.39 9.96
N LYS A 9 30.44 10.61 11.27
CA LYS A 9 29.86 11.87 11.79
C LYS A 9 30.92 12.91 12.19
N CYS A 10 32.01 12.51 12.83
CA CYS A 10 33.01 13.45 13.37
C CYS A 10 34.42 13.23 12.81
N GLY A 11 34.62 12.25 11.92
CA GLY A 11 35.90 12.01 11.26
C GLY A 11 37.01 11.44 12.16
N THR A 12 36.77 11.23 13.46
CA THR A 12 37.79 10.69 14.37
C THR A 12 38.03 9.20 14.13
N TYR A 13 39.28 8.79 14.34
CA TYR A 13 39.73 7.40 14.20
C TYR A 13 39.58 6.68 15.53
N ASN A 14 38.65 5.73 15.62
CA ASN A 14 38.47 4.90 16.81
C ASN A 14 39.03 3.50 16.56
N LYS A 15 39.71 2.92 17.56
CA LYS A 15 40.22 1.54 17.50
C LYS A 15 39.20 0.61 18.14
N ASN A 16 38.60 -0.29 17.34
CA ASN A 16 37.73 -1.39 17.81
C ASN A 16 36.59 -0.98 18.76
N LYS A 17 35.97 0.19 18.57
CA LYS A 17 34.79 0.61 19.35
C LYS A 17 33.54 0.63 18.48
N ASP A 18 32.42 0.18 19.06
CA ASP A 18 31.10 0.20 18.42
C ASP A 18 30.53 1.62 18.32
N TYR A 19 30.91 2.46 19.28
CA TYR A 19 30.51 3.85 19.38
C TYR A 19 31.73 4.75 19.31
N CYS A 20 31.54 5.94 18.76
CA CYS A 20 32.57 6.96 18.73
C CYS A 20 32.82 7.52 20.12
N ASP A 21 34.08 7.62 20.56
CA ASP A 21 34.43 8.25 21.84
C ASP A 21 34.07 9.75 21.86
N ASN A 22 34.23 10.42 20.72
CA ASN A 22 34.00 11.87 20.62
C ASN A 22 32.52 12.28 20.46
N CYS A 23 31.73 11.54 19.66
CA CYS A 23 30.35 11.96 19.34
C CYS A 23 29.28 10.96 19.76
N GLY A 24 29.65 9.85 20.41
CA GLY A 24 28.73 8.79 20.82
C GLY A 24 28.01 8.09 19.65
N ALA A 25 28.32 8.44 18.40
CA ALA A 25 27.64 7.89 17.24
C ALA A 25 28.03 6.43 17.01
N LEU A 26 27.04 5.61 16.65
CA LEU A 26 27.25 4.21 16.29
C LEU A 26 28.09 4.12 15.00
N ILE A 27 29.31 3.61 15.12
CA ILE A 27 30.26 3.45 14.01
C ILE A 27 30.15 2.04 13.41
N SER A 28 29.80 1.03 14.22
CA SER A 28 29.82 -0.34 13.74
C SER A 28 28.71 -0.62 12.72
N TYR A 29 29.14 -0.96 11.50
CA TYR A 29 28.25 -1.32 10.39
C TYR A 29 27.33 -2.50 10.73
N LYS A 30 27.78 -3.43 11.58
CA LYS A 30 27.00 -4.58 12.04
C LYS A 30 25.75 -4.14 12.81
N LYS A 31 25.92 -3.31 13.86
CA LYS A 31 24.80 -2.82 14.66
C LYS A 31 23.85 -1.92 13.86
N LYS A 32 24.38 -1.12 12.93
CA LYS A 32 23.53 -0.31 12.03
C LYS A 32 22.68 -1.18 11.09
N ARG A 33 23.21 -2.33 10.66
CA ARG A 33 22.48 -3.29 9.84
C ARG A 33 21.41 -4.02 10.66
N GLU A 34 21.73 -4.41 11.90
CA GLU A 34 20.79 -5.04 12.83
C GLU A 34 19.60 -4.11 13.14
N GLN A 35 19.86 -2.83 13.44
CA GLN A 35 18.79 -1.83 13.66
C GLN A 35 17.87 -1.69 12.44
N ARG A 36 18.42 -1.64 11.22
CA ARG A 36 17.61 -1.59 10.00
C ARG A 36 16.78 -2.85 9.79
N ILE A 37 17.30 -4.02 10.13
CA ILE A 37 16.57 -5.28 10.01
C ILE A 37 15.41 -5.32 11.04
N GLU A 38 15.63 -4.81 12.26
CA GLU A 38 14.61 -4.69 13.29
C GLU A 38 13.47 -3.75 12.84
N GLU A 39 13.83 -2.57 12.31
CA GLU A 39 12.88 -1.58 11.75
C GLU A 39 12.11 -2.13 10.55
N GLU A 40 12.76 -2.86 9.65
CA GLU A 40 12.07 -3.48 8.51
C GLU A 40 11.07 -4.56 8.97
N LYS A 41 11.40 -5.32 10.02
CA LYS A 41 10.50 -6.31 10.60
C LYS A 41 9.27 -5.63 11.21
N THR A 42 9.43 -4.59 12.02
CA THR A 42 8.29 -3.89 12.64
C THR A 42 7.35 -3.31 11.58
N ILE A 43 7.89 -2.68 10.53
CA ILE A 43 7.09 -2.16 9.41
C ILE A 43 6.32 -3.27 8.69
N ARG A 44 6.92 -4.46 8.51
CA ARG A 44 6.22 -5.61 7.90
C ARG A 44 5.09 -6.12 8.80
N PHE A 45 5.32 -6.20 10.11
CA PHE A 45 4.28 -6.60 11.07
C PHE A 45 3.13 -5.58 11.13
N GLU A 46 3.42 -4.29 11.11
CA GLU A 46 2.39 -3.25 11.04
C GLU A 46 1.60 -3.29 9.72
N LYS A 47 2.28 -3.54 8.59
CA LYS A 47 1.63 -3.73 7.29
C LYS A 47 0.77 -5.00 7.24
N ALA A 48 1.17 -6.07 7.93
CA ALA A 48 0.41 -7.30 8.02
C ALA A 48 -0.79 -7.20 8.98
N LYS A 49 -0.69 -6.35 10.00
CA LYS A 49 -1.77 -6.09 10.96
C LYS A 49 -2.85 -5.16 10.41
N LYS A 50 -2.49 -4.27 9.47
CA LYS A 50 -3.47 -3.59 8.61
C LYS A 50 -4.14 -4.66 7.75
N LYS A 51 -5.47 -4.79 7.86
CA LYS A 51 -6.27 -5.73 7.06
C LYS A 51 -5.76 -5.74 5.61
N PRO A 52 -5.54 -6.92 4.99
CA PRO A 52 -5.19 -6.96 3.58
C PRO A 52 -6.26 -6.17 2.84
N PRO A 53 -5.89 -5.22 1.95
CA PRO A 53 -6.86 -4.42 1.24
C PRO A 53 -7.83 -5.38 0.56
N ASN A 54 -9.12 -5.12 0.72
CA ASN A 54 -10.14 -6.02 0.24
C ASN A 54 -9.90 -6.24 -1.27
N PHE A 55 -10.16 -7.43 -1.81
CA PHE A 55 -9.86 -7.73 -3.23
C PHE A 55 -10.45 -6.65 -4.17
N ILE A 56 -11.60 -6.10 -3.76
CA ILE A 56 -12.29 -4.96 -4.39
C ILE A 56 -11.50 -3.64 -4.33
N GLU A 57 -10.87 -3.30 -3.21
CA GLU A 57 -10.01 -2.11 -3.10
C GLU A 57 -8.74 -2.26 -3.94
N LYS A 58 -8.19 -3.48 -4.00
CA LYS A 58 -7.01 -3.79 -4.82
C LYS A 58 -7.32 -3.71 -6.32
N LEU A 59 -8.50 -4.18 -6.74
CA LEU A 59 -8.99 -4.03 -8.11
C LEU A 59 -9.29 -2.56 -8.46
N ARG A 60 -9.82 -1.78 -7.51
CA ARG A 60 -10.15 -0.35 -7.70
C ARG A 60 -8.90 0.56 -7.74
N ALA A 61 -7.81 0.16 -7.10
CA ALA A 61 -6.53 0.88 -7.10
C ALA A 61 -5.74 0.71 -8.42
N HIS A 62 -6.11 -0.23 -9.28
CA HIS A 62 -5.48 -0.34 -10.59
C HIS A 62 -5.95 0.78 -11.51
N GLN A 63 -4.98 1.57 -11.97
CA GLN A 63 -5.07 2.76 -12.83
C GLN A 63 -5.69 2.51 -14.22
N ASN A 64 -6.26 1.32 -14.47
CA ASN A 64 -6.86 0.95 -15.74
C ASN A 64 -8.19 1.68 -15.90
N LEU A 65 -8.13 2.90 -16.44
CA LEU A 65 -9.29 3.67 -16.92
C LEU A 65 -10.26 2.77 -17.71
N ALA A 66 -9.75 1.77 -18.44
CA ALA A 66 -10.54 0.77 -19.14
C ALA A 66 -11.60 0.11 -18.24
N TYR A 67 -11.23 -0.40 -17.05
CA TYR A 67 -12.20 -1.03 -16.14
C TYR A 67 -13.17 -0.03 -15.51
N ARG A 68 -12.73 1.22 -15.28
CA ARG A 68 -13.59 2.31 -14.79
C ARG A 68 -14.64 2.72 -15.83
N ILE A 69 -14.24 2.83 -17.09
CA ILE A 69 -15.10 3.16 -18.23
C ILE A 69 -16.05 2.00 -18.51
N LEU A 70 -15.57 0.75 -18.49
CA LEU A 70 -16.40 -0.43 -18.70
C LEU A 70 -17.50 -0.54 -17.63
N GLY A 71 -17.15 -0.26 -16.37
CA GLY A 71 -18.13 -0.19 -15.27
C GLY A 71 -19.18 0.90 -15.48
N TRP A 72 -18.79 2.09 -15.94
CA TRP A 72 -19.73 3.16 -16.27
C TRP A 72 -20.64 2.81 -17.46
N ILE A 73 -20.10 2.20 -18.51
CA ILE A 73 -20.87 1.79 -19.70
C ILE A 73 -21.86 0.68 -19.36
N LEU A 74 -21.42 -0.36 -18.65
CA LEU A 74 -22.31 -1.45 -18.23
C LEU A 74 -23.38 -0.95 -17.26
N TYR A 75 -23.02 -0.10 -16.30
CA TYR A 75 -23.98 0.45 -15.34
C TYR A 75 -24.98 1.40 -16.01
N SER A 76 -24.51 2.34 -16.84
CA SER A 76 -25.36 3.29 -17.55
C SER A 76 -26.24 2.59 -18.58
N GLY A 77 -25.69 1.65 -19.35
CA GLY A 77 -26.43 0.89 -20.34
C GLY A 77 -27.50 0.01 -19.69
N PHE A 78 -27.15 -0.74 -18.65
CA PHE A 78 -28.10 -1.59 -17.92
C PHE A 78 -29.19 -0.76 -17.24
N ALA A 79 -28.85 0.37 -16.61
CA ALA A 79 -29.83 1.24 -15.97
C ALA A 79 -30.86 1.79 -16.97
N VAL A 80 -30.41 2.22 -18.16
CA VAL A 80 -31.30 2.71 -19.22
C VAL A 80 -32.21 1.60 -19.76
N VAL A 81 -31.65 0.42 -20.04
CA VAL A 81 -32.43 -0.73 -20.52
C VAL A 81 -33.44 -1.20 -19.47
N SER A 82 -33.06 -1.28 -18.20
CA SER A 82 -33.97 -1.63 -17.11
C SER A 82 -35.07 -0.59 -16.92
N ALA A 83 -34.77 0.71 -17.04
CA ALA A 83 -35.79 1.76 -16.92
C ALA A 83 -36.82 1.68 -18.05
N ILE A 84 -36.37 1.48 -19.29
CA ILE A 84 -37.26 1.30 -20.45
C ILE A 84 -38.09 0.02 -20.30
N GLY A 85 -37.45 -1.09 -19.91
CA GLY A 85 -38.14 -2.36 -19.68
C GLY A 85 -39.21 -2.27 -18.59
N ALA A 86 -38.90 -1.59 -17.48
CA ALA A 86 -39.86 -1.36 -16.41
C ALA A 86 -41.04 -0.48 -16.86
N PHE A 87 -40.79 0.54 -17.68
CA PHE A 87 -41.84 1.41 -18.22
C PHE A 87 -42.79 0.65 -19.14
N ILE A 88 -42.24 -0.16 -20.07
CA ILE A 88 -43.05 -1.00 -20.97
C ILE A 88 -43.83 -2.04 -20.17
N ALA A 89 -43.19 -2.71 -19.22
CA ALA A 89 -43.86 -3.70 -18.37
C ALA A 89 -45.03 -3.08 -17.59
N TRP A 90 -44.88 -1.86 -17.09
CA TRP A 90 -45.95 -1.15 -16.39
C TRP A 90 -47.14 -0.83 -17.30
N LEU A 91 -46.90 -0.40 -18.54
CA LEU A 91 -47.97 -0.15 -19.52
C LEU A 91 -48.75 -1.43 -19.85
N VAL A 92 -48.06 -2.54 -20.09
CA VAL A 92 -48.70 -3.83 -20.38
C VAL A 92 -49.51 -4.31 -19.19
N PHE A 93 -48.98 -4.19 -17.97
CA PHE A 93 -49.70 -4.56 -16.75
C PHE A 93 -50.93 -3.68 -16.52
N ALA A 94 -50.84 -2.37 -16.74
CA ALA A 94 -51.95 -1.43 -16.60
C ALA A 94 -53.08 -1.71 -17.60
N ILE A 95 -52.75 -2.16 -18.82
CA ILE A 95 -53.74 -2.54 -19.84
C ILE A 95 -54.36 -3.90 -19.51
N ALA A 96 -53.59 -4.86 -19.00
CA ALA A 96 -54.09 -6.18 -18.65
C ALA A 96 -54.95 -6.22 -17.36
N ALA A 97 -54.85 -5.19 -16.52
CA ALA A 97 -55.61 -5.05 -15.28
C ALA A 97 -56.91 -4.23 -15.44
N GLY A 98 -57.17 -3.70 -16.65
CA GLY A 98 -58.38 -2.94 -16.99
C GLY A 98 -59.39 -3.71 -17.81
#